data_AF-X1BFR1-F1
#
_entry.id   AF-X1BFR1-F1
#
_cell.length_a   1.000
_cell.length_b   1.000
_cell.length_c   1.000
_cell.angle_alpha   90.00
_cell.angle_beta   90.00
_cell.angle_gamma   90.00
#
_symmetry.space_group_name_H-M   'P 1'
#
loop_
_entity.id
_entity.type
_entity.pdbx_description
1 polymer ?
#
loop_
_entity_poly.entity_id
_entity_poly.type
_entity_poly.pdbx_seq_one_letter_code
_entity_poly.pdbx_strand_id
1 'polypeptide(L)'
;MHIVGCDQIKSRLDRELDVIESKGFASYFLIVWDFCKYAHENNIPVGARGSAVGTLVGYCLGLCDVDPIRYDLLFERFMDPQRNEMPDVDIDICQAGRAKIIDYVRRKYGYVAQIITFGTLKTRAVIRDICRVLGVSLPEADRLAKLVPFSLDMTLDKALKAEP
;
A
#
# COMPACT_ATOMS: atom_id res chain seq x y z
N MET A 1 -20.51 -14.65 -19.34
CA MET A 1 -21.09 -13.71 -18.36
C MET A 1 -21.60 -14.56 -17.21
N HIS A 2 -20.80 -14.74 -16.16
CA HIS A 2 -21.21 -15.50 -14.99
C HIS A 2 -22.29 -14.69 -14.26
N ILE A 3 -23.54 -15.13 -14.35
CA ILE A 3 -24.63 -14.60 -13.54
C ILE A 3 -24.45 -15.22 -12.16
N VAL A 4 -23.80 -14.49 -11.26
CA VAL A 4 -23.71 -14.90 -9.85
C VAL A 4 -25.06 -14.64 -9.20
N GLY A 5 -25.62 -15.67 -8.57
CA GLY A 5 -26.90 -15.56 -7.87
C GLY A 5 -26.79 -14.67 -6.62
N CYS A 6 -27.87 -13.97 -6.30
CA CYS A 6 -27.97 -13.13 -5.09
C CYS A 6 -27.58 -13.92 -3.82
N ASP A 7 -27.94 -15.20 -3.76
CA ASP A 7 -27.62 -16.08 -2.63
C ASP A 7 -26.12 -16.30 -2.43
N GLN A 8 -25.34 -16.36 -3.52
CA GLN A 8 -23.89 -16.54 -3.45
C GLN A 8 -23.19 -15.27 -2.94
N ILE A 9 -23.65 -14.09 -3.38
CA ILE A 9 -23.15 -12.80 -2.89
C ILE A 9 -23.47 -12.66 -1.39
N LYS A 10 -24.71 -12.96 -1.01
CA LYS A 10 -25.15 -12.90 0.39
C LYS A 10 -24.34 -13.87 1.26
N SER A 11 -24.19 -15.13 0.83
CA SER A 11 -23.39 -16.12 1.55
C SER A 11 -21.93 -15.69 1.71
N ARG A 12 -21.33 -15.07 0.69
CA ARG A 12 -19.98 -14.52 0.79
C ARG A 12 -19.92 -13.36 1.79
N LEU A 13 -20.87 -12.43 1.72
CA LEU A 13 -20.92 -11.26 2.59
C LEU A 13 -21.10 -11.67 4.06
N ASP A 14 -22.07 -12.54 4.35
CA ASP A 14 -22.34 -13.04 5.70
C ASP A 14 -21.08 -13.70 6.29
N ARG A 15 -20.41 -14.55 5.51
CA ARG A 15 -19.17 -15.21 5.94
C ARG A 15 -18.03 -14.22 6.20
N GLU A 16 -17.85 -13.20 5.36
CA GLU A 16 -16.81 -12.19 5.59
C GLU A 16 -17.10 -11.38 6.87
N LEU A 17 -18.36 -11.00 7.08
CA LEU A 17 -18.79 -10.28 8.29
C LEU A 17 -18.57 -11.12 9.55
N ASP A 18 -18.94 -12.39 9.54
CA ASP A 18 -18.72 -13.31 10.67
C ASP A 18 -17.23 -13.42 11.04
N VAL A 19 -16.34 -13.49 10.04
CA VAL A 19 -14.89 -13.56 10.27
C VAL A 19 -14.34 -12.24 10.81
N ILE A 20 -14.78 -11.10 10.27
CA ILE A 20 -14.35 -9.78 10.74
C ILE A 20 -14.82 -9.52 12.18
N GLU A 21 -16.06 -9.89 12.50
CA GLU A 21 -16.65 -9.75 13.84
C GLU A 21 -15.97 -10.67 14.84
N SER A 22 -15.85 -11.96 14.53
CA SER A 22 -15.23 -12.95 15.44
C SER A 22 -13.78 -12.62 15.80
N LYS A 23 -13.07 -11.91 14.92
CA LYS A 23 -11.71 -11.42 15.17
C LYS A 23 -11.63 -10.02 15.78
N GLY A 24 -12.76 -9.34 15.97
CA GLY A 24 -12.81 -8.01 16.58
C GLY A 24 -12.31 -6.88 15.70
N PHE A 25 -12.33 -7.05 14.37
CA PHE A 25 -11.81 -6.05 13.42
C PHE A 25 -12.87 -5.13 12.82
N ALA A 26 -14.12 -5.21 13.27
CA ALA A 26 -15.20 -4.32 12.82
C ALA A 26 -14.83 -2.84 12.98
N SER A 27 -14.27 -2.45 14.13
CA SER A 27 -13.84 -1.06 14.38
C SER A 27 -12.74 -0.60 13.43
N TYR A 28 -11.81 -1.49 13.06
CA TYR A 28 -10.75 -1.19 12.12
C TYR A 28 -11.32 -0.88 10.73
N PHE A 29 -12.22 -1.72 10.22
CA PHE A 29 -12.92 -1.48 8.96
C PHE A 29 -13.70 -0.16 8.97
N LEU A 30 -14.36 0.18 10.08
CA LEU A 30 -15.12 1.43 10.20
C LEU A 30 -14.21 2.67 10.25
N ILE A 31 -13.04 2.58 10.87
CA ILE A 31 -12.04 3.67 10.84
C ILE A 31 -11.52 3.87 9.42
N VAL A 32 -11.21 2.78 8.70
CA VAL A 32 -10.74 2.84 7.31
C VAL A 32 -11.82 3.41 6.39
N TRP A 33 -13.04 2.90 6.51
CA TRP A 33 -14.21 3.43 5.80
C TRP A 33 -14.41 4.91 6.02
N ASP A 34 -14.22 5.40 7.24
CA ASP A 34 -14.49 6.79 7.57
C ASP A 34 -13.64 7.79 6.79
N PHE A 35 -12.31 7.57 6.74
CA PHE A 35 -11.44 8.47 5.99
C PHE A 35 -11.53 8.24 4.47
N CYS A 36 -11.83 7.01 4.02
CA CYS A 36 -12.11 6.73 2.60
C CYS A 36 -13.38 7.46 2.13
N LYS A 37 -14.45 7.40 2.93
CA LYS A 37 -15.69 8.14 2.67
C LYS A 37 -15.44 9.64 2.59
N TYR A 38 -14.71 10.20 3.57
CA TYR A 38 -14.33 11.62 3.53
C TYR A 38 -13.55 11.96 2.25
N ALA A 39 -12.63 11.09 1.83
CA ALA A 39 -11.87 11.30 0.61
C ALA A 39 -12.78 11.34 -0.64
N HIS A 40 -13.70 10.38 -0.77
CA HIS A 40 -14.68 10.34 -1.86
C HIS A 40 -15.56 11.58 -1.91
N GLU A 41 -16.13 12.00 -0.77
CA GLU A 41 -16.97 13.21 -0.67
C GLU A 41 -16.20 14.50 -1.04
N ASN A 42 -14.87 14.47 -0.94
CA ASN A 42 -14.00 15.61 -1.24
C ASN A 42 -13.24 15.44 -2.57
N ASN A 43 -13.62 14.48 -3.41
CA ASN A 43 -12.97 14.19 -4.70
C ASN A 43 -11.45 13.94 -4.58
N ILE A 44 -11.03 13.25 -3.52
CA ILE A 44 -9.65 12.82 -3.31
C ILE A 44 -9.56 11.34 -3.72
N PRO A 45 -8.77 11.00 -4.76
CA PRO A 45 -8.59 9.61 -5.15
C PRO A 45 -7.95 8.79 -4.02
N VAL A 46 -8.61 7.70 -3.66
CA VAL A 46 -8.16 6.70 -2.69
C VAL A 46 -8.52 5.31 -3.19
N GLY A 47 -7.82 4.28 -2.70
CA GLY A 47 -8.20 2.90 -2.98
C GLY A 47 -7.29 1.90 -2.29
N ALA A 48 -7.85 0.74 -1.96
CA ALA A 48 -7.10 -0.36 -1.37
C ALA A 48 -6.18 -1.05 -2.39
N ARG A 49 -5.05 -1.57 -1.90
CA ARG A 49 -4.14 -2.45 -2.63
C ARG A 49 -3.96 -3.79 -1.93
N GLY A 50 -3.11 -4.62 -2.54
CA GLY A 50 -2.69 -5.89 -1.95
C GLY A 50 -3.84 -6.87 -1.87
N SER A 51 -3.92 -7.60 -0.76
CA SER A 51 -4.95 -8.62 -0.55
C SER A 51 -6.32 -8.02 -0.24
N ALA A 52 -6.39 -6.78 0.24
CA ALA A 52 -7.65 -6.12 0.61
C ALA A 52 -8.63 -5.93 -0.56
N VAL A 53 -8.19 -6.03 -1.81
CA VAL A 53 -9.10 -6.03 -2.97
C VAL A 53 -9.99 -7.28 -3.04
N GLY A 54 -9.66 -8.34 -2.28
CA GLY A 54 -10.42 -9.59 -2.23
C GLY A 54 -11.61 -9.59 -1.27
N THR A 55 -11.84 -8.50 -0.52
CA THR A 55 -13.00 -8.40 0.39
C THR A 55 -14.22 -7.79 -0.29
N LEU A 56 -15.33 -8.52 -0.24
CA LEU A 56 -16.65 -8.03 -0.64
C LEU A 56 -17.15 -6.96 0.33
N VAL A 57 -16.88 -7.11 1.63
CA VAL A 57 -17.18 -6.05 2.63
C VAL A 57 -16.46 -4.76 2.28
N GLY A 58 -15.17 -4.84 1.94
CA GLY A 58 -14.39 -3.67 1.49
C GLY A 58 -14.96 -3.04 0.22
N TYR A 59 -15.38 -3.84 -0.75
CA TYR A 59 -16.04 -3.34 -1.97
C TYR A 59 -17.35 -2.61 -1.65
N CYS A 60 -18.21 -3.19 -0.80
CA CYS A 60 -19.47 -2.57 -0.38
C CYS A 60 -19.27 -1.26 0.41
N LEU A 61 -18.19 -1.16 1.18
CA LEU A 61 -17.81 0.05 1.91
C LEU A 61 -17.12 1.11 1.03
N GLY A 62 -16.81 0.79 -0.22
CA GLY A 62 -16.04 1.67 -1.11
C GLY A 62 -14.58 1.82 -0.67
N LEU A 63 -13.99 0.78 -0.08
CA LEU A 63 -12.54 0.73 0.18
C LEU A 63 -11.75 0.33 -1.07
N CYS A 64 -12.35 -0.50 -1.91
CA CYS A 64 -11.83 -0.93 -3.19
C CYS A 64 -12.91 -0.82 -4.28
N ASP A 65 -12.48 -0.55 -5.51
CA ASP A 65 -13.36 -0.42 -6.68
C ASP A 65 -13.44 -1.70 -7.52
N VAL A 66 -12.80 -2.79 -7.05
CA VAL A 66 -12.74 -4.07 -7.76
C VAL A 66 -13.75 -5.02 -7.17
N ASP A 67 -14.68 -5.51 -7.99
CA ASP A 67 -15.66 -6.53 -7.61
C ASP A 67 -14.96 -7.90 -7.40
N PRO A 68 -14.82 -8.39 -6.15
CA PRO A 68 -14.08 -9.62 -5.89
C PRO A 68 -14.81 -10.87 -6.38
N ILE A 69 -16.13 -10.81 -6.55
CA ILE A 69 -16.91 -11.93 -7.07
C ILE A 69 -16.68 -12.06 -8.57
N ARG A 70 -16.69 -10.95 -9.30
CA ARG A 70 -16.49 -10.93 -10.75
C ARG A 70 -15.12 -11.48 -11.16
N TYR A 71 -14.09 -11.24 -10.34
CA TYR A 71 -12.71 -11.62 -10.61
C TYR A 71 -12.22 -12.83 -9.79
N ASP A 72 -13.13 -13.53 -9.10
CA ASP A 72 -12.83 -14.72 -8.29
C ASP A 72 -11.70 -14.48 -7.26
N LEU A 73 -11.76 -13.33 -6.58
CA LEU A 73 -10.79 -12.93 -5.57
C LEU A 73 -11.13 -13.56 -4.21
N LEU A 74 -10.11 -14.15 -3.59
CA LEU A 74 -10.24 -14.88 -2.33
C LEU A 74 -10.08 -13.95 -1.12
N PHE A 75 -11.06 -13.97 -0.22
CA PHE A 75 -11.04 -13.20 1.03
C PHE A 75 -10.00 -13.73 2.00
N GLU A 76 -9.75 -15.04 2.00
CA GLU A 76 -8.79 -15.72 2.85
C GLU A 76 -7.36 -15.25 2.61
N ARG A 77 -7.09 -14.70 1.42
CA ARG A 77 -5.79 -14.09 1.11
C ARG A 77 -5.57 -12.78 1.88
N PHE A 78 -6.66 -12.11 2.24
CA PHE A 78 -6.67 -10.92 3.10
C PHE A 78 -6.80 -11.31 4.57
N MET A 79 -7.79 -12.14 4.91
CA MET A 79 -8.06 -12.55 6.28
C MET A 79 -8.43 -14.03 6.32
N ASP A 80 -7.46 -14.87 6.69
CA ASP A 80 -7.66 -16.29 6.90
C ASP A 80 -8.26 -16.54 8.29
N PRO A 81 -9.46 -17.14 8.42
CA PRO A 81 -10.08 -17.44 9.71
C PRO A 81 -9.21 -18.25 10.67
N GLN A 82 -8.30 -19.07 10.16
CA GLN A 82 -7.44 -19.97 10.95
C GLN A 82 -6.16 -19.30 11.45
N ARG A 83 -5.81 -18.11 10.94
CA ARG A 83 -4.58 -17.39 11.29
C ARG A 83 -4.87 -16.18 12.18
N ASN A 84 -4.07 -16.00 13.23
CA ASN A 84 -4.08 -14.79 14.07
C ASN A 84 -3.16 -13.73 13.48
N GLU A 85 -3.58 -13.15 12.37
CA GLU A 85 -2.89 -12.03 11.71
C GLU A 85 -3.72 -10.76 11.80
N MET A 86 -3.02 -9.64 12.02
CA MET A 86 -3.64 -8.32 11.94
C MET A 86 -3.98 -8.05 10.48
N PRO A 87 -5.23 -7.65 10.17
CA PRO A 87 -5.58 -7.24 8.83
C PRO A 87 -4.84 -5.96 8.48
N ASP A 88 -4.31 -5.92 7.27
CA ASP A 88 -3.73 -4.72 6.70
C ASP A 88 -4.50 -4.32 5.44
N VAL A 89 -5.41 -3.36 5.60
CA VAL A 89 -6.09 -2.70 4.49
C VAL A 89 -5.19 -1.57 4.03
N ASP A 90 -4.29 -1.90 3.11
CA ASP A 90 -3.36 -0.97 2.47
C ASP A 90 -4.13 0.06 1.63
N ILE A 91 -4.56 1.17 2.23
CA ILE A 91 -5.17 2.29 1.49
C ILE A 91 -4.09 3.25 0.98
N ASP A 92 -4.06 3.43 -0.33
CA ASP A 92 -3.32 4.52 -0.94
C ASP A 92 -4.17 5.77 -1.07
N ILE A 93 -3.53 6.92 -0.81
CA ILE A 93 -4.14 8.24 -0.90
C ILE A 93 -3.32 9.07 -1.89
N CYS A 94 -3.99 9.75 -2.82
CA CYS A 94 -3.34 10.68 -3.72
C CYS A 94 -2.61 11.80 -2.95
N GLN A 95 -1.34 12.05 -3.29
CA GLN A 95 -0.48 13.03 -2.62
C GLN A 95 -1.12 14.43 -2.53
N ALA A 96 -1.84 14.87 -3.58
CA ALA A 96 -2.48 16.18 -3.63
C ALA A 96 -3.59 16.35 -2.57
N GLY A 97 -4.29 15.27 -2.19
CA GLY A 97 -5.36 15.30 -1.18
C GLY A 97 -4.91 14.93 0.24
N ARG A 98 -3.68 14.44 0.39
CA ARG A 98 -3.15 13.90 1.66
C ARG A 98 -3.30 14.85 2.85
N ALA A 99 -2.98 16.14 2.68
CA ALA A 99 -3.05 17.11 3.77
C ALA A 99 -4.48 17.26 4.33
N LYS A 100 -5.49 17.30 3.45
CA LYS A 100 -6.90 17.42 3.86
C LYS A 100 -7.35 16.21 4.68
N ILE A 101 -6.94 15.01 4.30
CA ILE A 101 -7.25 13.79 5.04
C ILE A 101 -6.54 13.80 6.40
N ILE A 102 -5.26 14.16 6.47
CA ILE A 102 -4.53 14.27 7.74
C ILE A 102 -5.25 15.24 8.68
N ASP A 103 -5.68 16.41 8.18
CA ASP A 103 -6.39 17.39 9.00
C ASP A 103 -7.78 16.89 9.43
N TYR A 104 -8.49 16.16 8.57
CA TYR A 104 -9.75 15.51 8.91
C TYR A 104 -9.58 14.49 10.04
N VAL A 105 -8.65 13.54 9.87
CA VAL A 105 -8.37 12.50 10.86
C VAL A 105 -7.88 13.13 12.16
N ARG A 106 -7.04 14.18 12.11
CA ARG A 106 -6.60 14.92 13.29
C ARG A 106 -7.77 15.56 14.06
N ARG A 107 -8.69 16.22 13.35
CA ARG A 107 -9.87 16.83 14.00
C ARG A 107 -10.78 15.80 14.65
N LYS A 108 -10.92 14.63 14.03
CA LYS A 108 -11.86 13.60 14.47
C LYS A 108 -11.31 12.69 15.57
N TYR A 109 -10.04 12.29 15.45
CA TYR A 109 -9.40 11.29 16.31
C TYR A 109 -8.32 11.86 17.24
N GLY A 110 -8.01 13.15 17.13
CA GLY A 110 -7.02 13.83 17.97
C GLY A 110 -5.61 13.79 17.38
N TYR A 111 -4.60 13.59 18.22
CA TYR A 111 -3.20 13.65 17.79
C TYR A 111 -2.84 12.48 16.87
N VAL A 112 -2.42 12.79 15.64
CA VAL A 112 -1.95 11.84 14.64
C VAL A 112 -0.48 12.08 14.32
N ALA A 113 0.26 11.00 14.07
CA ALA A 113 1.68 11.04 13.67
C ALA A 113 1.87 10.59 12.22
N GLN A 114 2.94 11.06 11.60
CA GLN A 114 3.40 10.55 10.31
C GLN A 114 4.58 9.61 10.53
N ILE A 115 4.72 8.61 9.67
CA ILE A 115 5.83 7.67 9.68
C ILE A 115 6.92 8.20 8.73
N ILE A 116 8.18 8.21 9.20
CA ILE A 116 9.34 8.66 8.42
C ILE A 116 9.84 7.55 7.50
N THR A 117 10.55 7.92 6.44
CA THR A 117 11.33 6.99 5.61
C THR A 117 12.82 7.29 5.74
N PHE A 118 13.65 6.26 5.62
CA PHE A 118 15.11 6.42 5.66
C PHE A 118 15.69 6.47 4.26
N GLY A 119 16.42 7.54 3.96
CA GLY A 119 17.30 7.59 2.80
C GLY A 119 18.56 6.78 3.09
N THR A 120 18.82 5.73 2.31
CA THR A 120 20.07 4.97 2.36
C THR A 120 20.98 5.33 1.20
N LEU A 121 22.30 5.14 1.38
CA LEU A 121 23.28 5.35 0.33
C LEU A 121 23.21 4.22 -0.71
N LYS A 122 22.34 4.39 -1.72
CA LYS A 122 22.26 3.48 -2.87
C LYS A 122 23.57 3.45 -3.64
N THR A 123 23.85 2.36 -4.35
CA THR A 123 25.13 2.10 -5.06
C THR A 123 25.62 3.28 -5.91
N ARG A 124 24.76 3.92 -6.71
CA ARG A 124 25.15 5.12 -7.49
C ARG A 124 25.38 6.36 -6.62
N ALA A 125 24.64 6.51 -5.53
CA ALA A 125 24.78 7.63 -4.61
C ALA A 125 26.09 7.53 -3.83
N VAL A 126 26.39 6.34 -3.26
CA VAL A 126 27.63 6.12 -2.49
C VAL A 126 28.88 6.36 -3.34
N ILE A 127 28.89 5.96 -4.62
CA ILE A 127 30.01 6.23 -5.53
C ILE A 127 30.21 7.74 -5.67
N ARG A 128 29.15 8.50 -6.00
CA ARG A 128 29.25 9.96 -6.18
C ARG A 128 29.69 10.65 -4.90
N ASP A 129 29.15 10.24 -3.75
CA ASP A 129 29.45 10.83 -2.46
C ASP A 129 30.91 10.57 -2.04
N ILE A 130 31.42 9.34 -2.23
CA ILE A 130 32.82 9.00 -1.94
C ILE A 130 33.77 9.71 -2.92
N CYS A 131 33.47 9.72 -4.21
CA CYS A 131 34.27 10.46 -5.20
C CYS A 131 34.38 11.95 -4.83
N ARG A 132 33.29 12.58 -4.39
CA ARG A 132 33.29 13.97 -3.93
C ARG A 132 34.21 14.17 -2.71
N VAL A 133 34.18 13.25 -1.74
CA VAL A 133 35.07 13.29 -0.56
C VAL A 133 36.54 13.15 -0.96
N LEU A 134 36.82 12.33 -1.97
CA LEU A 134 38.18 12.10 -2.49
C LEU A 134 38.67 13.20 -3.45
N GLY A 135 37.89 14.25 -3.69
CA GLY A 135 38.27 15.35 -4.60
C GLY A 135 38.21 15.00 -6.09
N VAL A 136 37.53 13.91 -6.45
CA VAL A 136 37.28 13.55 -7.86
C VAL A 136 36.27 14.53 -8.47
N SER A 137 36.49 14.93 -9.72
CA SER A 137 35.60 15.86 -10.41
C SER A 137 34.18 15.28 -10.57
N LEU A 138 33.15 16.14 -10.49
CA LEU A 138 31.74 15.72 -10.67
C LEU A 138 31.49 14.99 -12.00
N PRO A 139 32.06 15.41 -13.16
CA PRO A 139 31.87 14.69 -14.42
C PRO A 139 32.42 13.27 -14.39
N GLU A 140 33.57 13.07 -13.75
CA GLU A 140 34.22 11.76 -13.63
C GLU A 140 33.46 10.85 -12.66
N ALA A 141 33.04 11.39 -11.51
CA ALA A 141 32.20 10.69 -10.54
C ALA A 141 30.87 10.23 -11.16
N ASP A 142 30.24 11.08 -11.98
CA ASP A 142 29.00 10.73 -12.66
C ASP A 142 29.21 9.70 -13.77
N ARG A 143 30.33 9.75 -14.49
CA ARG A 143 30.71 8.73 -15.47
C ARG A 143 30.82 7.36 -14.80
N LEU A 144 31.53 7.28 -13.67
CA LEU A 144 31.67 6.03 -12.90
C LEU A 144 30.31 5.54 -12.37
N ALA A 145 29.50 6.42 -11.79
CA ALA A 145 28.19 6.06 -11.25
C ALA A 145 27.19 5.58 -12.33
N LYS A 146 27.37 6.00 -13.60
CA LYS A 146 26.53 5.56 -14.72
C LYS A 146 26.83 4.15 -15.20
N LEU A 147 28.02 3.61 -14.94
CA LEU A 147 28.37 2.22 -15.23
C LEU A 147 27.57 1.23 -14.37
N VAL A 148 27.20 1.63 -13.15
CA VAL A 148 26.33 0.79 -12.30
C VAL A 148 24.97 0.63 -12.97
N PRO A 149 24.52 -0.60 -13.31
CA PRO A 149 23.22 -0.78 -13.96
C PRO A 149 22.04 -0.33 -13.11
N PHE A 150 20.95 0.08 -13.74
CA PHE A 150 19.74 0.47 -13.03
C PHE A 150 18.90 -0.77 -12.72
N SER A 151 18.94 -1.25 -11.48
CA SER A 151 18.05 -2.29 -10.98
C SER A 151 17.57 -1.99 -9.56
N LEU A 152 16.43 -2.57 -9.19
CA LEU A 152 16.02 -2.67 -7.79
C LEU A 152 17.08 -3.46 -7.01
N ASP A 153 17.32 -3.06 -5.76
CA ASP A 153 18.25 -3.70 -4.82
C ASP A 153 19.66 -3.97 -5.39
N MET A 154 20.16 -3.03 -6.20
CA MET A 154 21.51 -3.04 -6.73
C MET A 154 22.54 -2.85 -5.61
N THR A 155 23.59 -3.68 -5.61
CA THR A 155 24.75 -3.58 -4.72
C THR A 155 26.04 -3.40 -5.53
N LEU A 156 27.14 -3.02 -4.88
CA LEU A 156 28.45 -2.93 -5.56
C LEU A 156 28.89 -4.28 -6.13
N ASP A 157 28.75 -5.37 -5.38
CA ASP A 157 29.11 -6.71 -5.84
C ASP A 157 28.30 -7.16 -7.07
N LYS A 158 27.01 -6.80 -7.13
CA LYS A 158 26.16 -7.09 -8.29
C LYS A 158 26.58 -6.24 -9.49
N ALA A 159 26.92 -4.98 -9.28
CA ALA A 159 27.37 -4.09 -10.34
C ALA A 159 28.67 -4.59 -10.97
N LEU A 160 29.67 -4.97 -10.16
CA LEU A 160 30.96 -5.50 -10.63
C LEU A 160 30.83 -6.82 -11.41
N LYS A 161 29.83 -7.65 -11.08
CA LYS A 161 29.56 -8.88 -11.84
C LYS A 161 28.91 -8.61 -13.20
N ALA A 162 28.13 -7.54 -13.31
CA ALA A 162 27.38 -7.19 -14.51
C ALA A 162 28.23 -6.37 -15.51
N GLU A 163 29.00 -5.41 -15.00
CA GLU A 163 30.01 -4.64 -15.74
C GLU A 163 31.32 -4.66 -14.93
N PRO A 164 32.25 -5.59 -15.23
CA PRO A 164 33.57 -5.68 -14.59
C PRO A 164 34.49 -4.49 -14.87
#